data_AF-A0A0F9K453-F1
#
_entry.id   AF-A0A0F9K453-F1
#
_cell.length_a   1.000
_cell.length_b   1.000
_cell.length_c   1.000
_cell.angle_alpha   90.00
_cell.angle_beta   90.00
_cell.angle_gamma   90.00
#
_symmetry.space_group_name_H-M   'P 1'
#
loop_
_entity.id
_entity.type
_entity.pdbx_description
1 polymer ?
#
loop_
_entity_poly.entity_id
_entity_poly.type
_entity_poly.pdbx_seq_one_letter_code
_entity_poly.pdbx_strand_id
1 'polypeptide(L)'
;MRRNTIFIGLLHANKKSKKDGKCRQCQKPIRAGELHALVMTRFGKVQDLIRGLRVTQESKKRDKYEEPTGRPIGKKEGLRYSRIHMTCLAIWMIGYYTRKSEWRREHRKGGRPTGTGALSQLTVEEKLTRRRLVRRRAELLRKITKEEDKELLLKLARKLKDVEGQMDIPVAEKLARRHPEAIKQLRRKDQIIRSYSIA
;
A
#
# COMPACT_ATOMS: atom_id res chain seq x y z
N MET A 1 -8.30 0.45 -19.24
CA MET A 1 -9.08 -0.21 -18.16
C MET A 1 -8.15 -0.93 -17.18
N ARG A 2 -8.10 -0.55 -15.89
CA ARG A 2 -7.37 -1.33 -14.88
C ARG A 2 -8.20 -2.57 -14.52
N ARG A 3 -7.70 -3.77 -14.84
CA ARG A 3 -8.36 -5.04 -14.47
C ARG A 3 -8.41 -5.14 -12.94
N ASN A 4 -9.63 -5.19 -12.39
CA ASN A 4 -9.88 -5.35 -10.97
C ASN A 4 -9.65 -6.81 -10.55
N THR A 5 -8.40 -7.28 -10.59
CA THR A 5 -8.05 -8.63 -10.15
C THR A 5 -8.18 -8.74 -8.63
N ILE A 6 -8.94 -9.73 -8.16
CA ILE A 6 -8.99 -10.11 -6.74
C ILE A 6 -8.05 -11.29 -6.55
N PHE A 7 -7.02 -11.09 -5.74
CA PHE A 7 -6.18 -12.19 -5.29
C PHE A 7 -6.89 -12.94 -4.17
N ILE A 8 -7.36 -14.14 -4.47
CA ILE A 8 -7.70 -15.17 -3.49
C ILE A 8 -6.38 -15.92 -3.23
N GLY A 9 -5.96 -16.01 -1.96
CA GLY A 9 -4.62 -16.49 -1.62
C GLY A 9 -4.42 -17.97 -1.91
N LEU A 10 -5.42 -18.78 -1.59
CA LEU A 10 -5.48 -20.21 -1.90
C LEU A 10 -6.94 -20.66 -1.87
N LEU A 11 -7.33 -21.50 -2.81
CA LEU A 11 -8.59 -22.24 -2.76
C LEU A 11 -8.25 -23.73 -2.75
N HIS A 12 -8.70 -24.42 -1.71
CA HIS A 12 -8.42 -25.84 -1.52
C HIS A 12 -9.75 -26.57 -1.31
N ALA A 13 -10.10 -27.50 -2.21
CA ALA A 13 -11.20 -28.42 -2.01
C ALA A 13 -10.74 -29.57 -1.11
N ASN A 14 -11.44 -29.79 0.01
CA ASN A 14 -11.07 -30.81 0.99
C ASN A 14 -12.32 -31.53 1.52
N LYS A 15 -12.16 -32.77 1.96
CA LYS A 15 -13.20 -33.52 2.65
C LYS A 15 -13.15 -33.18 4.14
N LYS A 16 -14.30 -32.92 4.77
CA LYS A 16 -14.31 -32.51 6.17
C LYS A 16 -13.96 -33.69 7.08
N SER A 17 -12.85 -33.59 7.80
CA SER A 17 -12.42 -34.64 8.74
C SER A 17 -12.98 -34.40 10.16
N LYS A 18 -13.43 -35.48 10.80
CA LYS A 18 -13.80 -35.60 12.23
C LYS A 18 -15.11 -34.90 12.64
N LYS A 19 -15.08 -33.58 12.84
CA LYS A 19 -16.19 -32.81 13.44
C LYS A 19 -16.84 -31.91 12.41
N ASP A 20 -18.13 -31.65 12.55
CA ASP A 20 -18.86 -30.76 11.66
C ASP A 20 -18.24 -29.34 11.64
N GLY A 21 -18.13 -28.79 10.45
CA GLY A 21 -17.77 -27.40 10.22
C GLY A 21 -19.02 -26.54 10.08
N LYS A 22 -18.85 -25.21 10.09
CA LYS A 22 -19.91 -24.27 9.72
C LYS A 22 -19.54 -23.58 8.42
N CYS A 23 -20.45 -23.58 7.45
CA CYS A 23 -20.26 -22.84 6.22
C CYS A 23 -20.34 -21.34 6.47
N ARG A 24 -19.35 -20.59 5.97
CA ARG A 24 -19.26 -19.14 6.17
C ARG A 24 -20.34 -18.38 5.40
N GLN A 25 -20.86 -18.94 4.32
CA GLN A 25 -21.87 -18.30 3.48
C GLN A 25 -23.29 -18.52 4.01
N CYS A 26 -23.74 -19.77 4.08
CA CYS A 26 -25.12 -20.09 4.47
C CYS A 26 -25.32 -20.38 5.97
N GLN A 27 -24.24 -20.38 6.76
CA GLN A 27 -24.26 -20.70 8.20
C GLN A 27 -24.74 -22.11 8.56
N LYS A 28 -25.07 -22.97 7.59
CA LYS A 28 -25.43 -24.37 7.81
C LYS A 28 -24.18 -25.23 8.10
N PRO A 29 -24.33 -26.38 8.80
CA PRO A 29 -23.22 -27.28 9.05
C PRO A 29 -22.67 -27.89 7.75
N ILE A 30 -21.37 -28.16 7.74
CA ILE A 30 -20.65 -28.99 6.76
C ILE A 30 -20.33 -30.27 7.52
N ARG A 31 -21.02 -31.36 7.21
CA ARG A 31 -20.90 -32.60 7.98
C ARG A 31 -19.54 -33.25 7.77
N ALA A 32 -19.09 -34.05 8.74
CA ALA A 32 -17.94 -34.92 8.54
C ALA A 32 -18.15 -35.80 7.29
N GLY A 33 -17.13 -35.88 6.44
CA GLY A 33 -17.19 -36.60 5.17
C GLY A 33 -17.70 -35.76 3.98
N GLU A 34 -18.26 -34.57 4.17
CA GLU A 34 -18.69 -33.72 3.05
C GLU A 34 -17.50 -32.98 2.41
N LEU A 35 -17.57 -32.79 1.09
CA LEU A 35 -16.64 -31.93 0.36
C LEU A 35 -16.94 -30.46 0.64
N HIS A 36 -15.89 -29.69 0.89
CA HIS A 36 -15.98 -28.26 1.12
C HIS A 36 -14.78 -27.51 0.54
N ALA A 37 -14.98 -26.23 0.24
CA ALA A 37 -13.92 -25.32 -0.12
C ALA A 37 -13.37 -24.64 1.13
N LEU A 38 -12.05 -24.70 1.31
CA LEU A 38 -11.31 -23.86 2.23
C LEU A 38 -10.70 -22.70 1.44
N VAL A 39 -11.20 -21.49 1.70
CA VAL A 39 -10.71 -20.27 1.05
C VAL A 39 -9.81 -19.51 2.01
N MET A 40 -8.57 -19.31 1.60
CA MET A 40 -7.57 -18.51 2.31
C MET A 40 -7.48 -17.14 1.67
N THR A 41 -7.86 -16.10 2.40
CA THR A 41 -7.71 -14.71 1.95
C THR A 41 -6.55 -14.05 2.70
N ARG A 42 -5.60 -13.50 1.95
CA ARG A 42 -4.45 -12.75 2.47
C ARG A 42 -4.87 -11.32 2.82
N PHE A 43 -4.58 -10.86 4.03
CA PHE A 43 -4.64 -9.44 4.37
C PHE A 43 -3.55 -8.69 3.55
N GLY A 44 -3.81 -7.44 3.17
CA GLY A 44 -2.86 -6.70 2.33
C GLY A 44 -1.59 -6.34 3.10
N LYS A 45 -0.41 -6.32 2.43
CA LYS A 45 0.89 -5.87 3.02
C LYS A 45 0.81 -4.54 3.77
N VAL A 46 -0.11 -3.66 3.36
CA VAL A 46 -0.36 -2.35 3.99
C VAL A 46 -1.07 -2.49 5.33
N GLN A 47 -1.93 -3.50 5.52
CA GLN A 47 -2.60 -3.76 6.81
C GLN A 47 -1.63 -4.40 7.82
N ASP A 48 -0.71 -5.25 7.37
CA ASP A 48 0.39 -5.75 8.21
C ASP A 48 1.37 -4.63 8.61
N LEU A 49 1.71 -3.73 7.68
CA LEU A 49 2.57 -2.57 7.96
C LEU A 49 1.88 -1.57 8.91
N ILE A 50 0.60 -1.26 8.69
CA ILE A 50 -0.20 -0.38 9.57
C ILE A 50 -0.34 -1.01 10.96
N ARG A 51 -0.46 -2.33 11.05
CA ARG A 51 -0.48 -3.05 12.33
C ARG A 51 0.88 -2.99 13.03
N GLY A 52 1.99 -3.19 12.31
CA GLY A 52 3.35 -3.07 12.85
C GLY A 52 3.63 -1.67 13.39
N LEU A 53 3.31 -0.63 12.63
CA LEU A 53 3.47 0.78 13.03
C LEU A 53 2.58 1.17 14.24
N ARG A 54 1.43 0.52 14.43
CA ARG A 54 0.51 0.81 15.56
C ARG A 54 0.85 0.05 16.84
N VAL A 55 1.42 -1.16 16.77
CA VAL A 55 1.96 -1.86 17.97
C VAL A 55 3.05 -1.03 18.64
N THR A 56 3.83 -0.30 17.84
CA THR A 56 4.88 0.62 18.31
C THR A 56 4.37 1.98 18.80
N GLN A 57 3.16 2.42 18.41
CA GLN A 57 2.65 3.78 18.70
C GLN A 57 1.43 3.84 19.65
N GLU A 58 0.61 2.78 19.75
CA GLU A 58 -0.70 2.83 20.42
C GLU A 58 -0.92 1.62 21.34
N SER A 59 -0.17 1.55 22.44
CA SER A 59 -0.48 0.64 23.55
C SER A 59 -1.71 1.05 24.37
N LYS A 60 -2.34 2.20 24.09
CA LYS A 60 -3.35 2.82 24.98
C LYS A 60 -4.73 3.15 24.38
N LYS A 61 -5.02 2.91 23.10
CA LYS A 61 -6.36 3.19 22.52
C LYS A 61 -6.85 2.02 21.66
N ARG A 62 -7.55 1.06 22.28
CA ARG A 62 -7.94 -0.22 21.68
C ARG A 62 -9.23 -0.23 20.85
N ASP A 63 -10.04 0.82 20.87
CA ASP A 63 -11.49 0.61 20.62
C ASP A 63 -12.08 1.19 19.33
N LYS A 64 -11.31 1.63 18.34
CA LYS A 64 -11.91 2.26 17.15
C LYS A 64 -11.30 1.84 15.83
N TYR A 65 -11.51 0.60 15.41
CA TYR A 65 -11.52 0.25 13.98
C TYR A 65 -12.39 -1.00 13.73
N GLU A 66 -13.50 -0.82 13.01
CA GLU A 66 -14.35 -1.90 12.52
C GLU A 66 -13.96 -2.27 11.08
N GLU A 67 -13.84 -3.56 10.80
CA GLU A 67 -13.76 -4.07 9.42
C GLU A 67 -15.00 -3.63 8.60
N PRO A 68 -14.97 -3.66 7.26
CA PRO A 68 -16.20 -3.66 6.44
C PRO A 68 -17.16 -4.83 6.75
N THR A 69 -16.78 -5.75 7.64
CA THR A 69 -17.63 -6.82 8.18
C THR A 69 -17.98 -6.64 9.67
N GLY A 70 -17.69 -5.49 10.28
CA GLY A 70 -18.11 -5.12 11.64
C GLY A 70 -17.44 -5.89 12.78
N ARG A 71 -16.18 -6.34 12.63
CA ARG A 71 -15.49 -7.13 13.68
C ARG A 71 -14.18 -6.50 14.16
N PRO A 72 -13.89 -6.57 15.47
CA PRO A 72 -12.59 -6.21 16.03
C PRO A 72 -11.51 -7.23 15.61
N ILE A 73 -10.34 -6.72 15.25
CA ILE A 73 -9.23 -7.50 14.67
C ILE A 73 -8.52 -8.27 15.78
N GLY A 74 -8.84 -9.56 15.93
CA GLY A 74 -8.10 -10.47 16.81
C GLY A 74 -6.74 -10.90 16.23
N LYS A 75 -5.74 -11.07 17.11
CA LYS A 75 -4.40 -11.60 16.80
C LYS A 75 -4.50 -13.04 16.23
N LYS A 76 -4.57 -13.25 14.90
CA LYS A 76 -4.03 -14.46 14.23
C LYS A 76 -3.58 -14.12 12.78
N GLU A 77 -2.27 -13.91 12.62
CA GLU A 77 -1.45 -14.23 11.43
C GLU A 77 -1.92 -13.84 10.01
N GLY A 78 -2.59 -12.71 9.78
CA GLY A 78 -2.67 -12.08 8.43
C GLY A 78 -3.34 -12.92 7.33
N LEU A 79 -3.93 -14.07 7.68
CA LEU A 79 -4.62 -15.01 6.82
C LEU A 79 -5.97 -15.34 7.44
N ARG A 80 -7.04 -15.14 6.66
CA ARG A 80 -8.39 -15.52 7.07
C ARG A 80 -8.81 -16.77 6.30
N TYR A 81 -9.18 -17.79 7.06
CA TYR A 81 -9.67 -19.07 6.55
C TYR A 81 -11.20 -19.08 6.58
N SER A 82 -11.83 -19.32 5.45
CA SER A 82 -13.29 -19.47 5.33
C SER A 82 -13.61 -20.85 4.80
N ARG A 83 -14.42 -21.61 5.54
CA ARG A 83 -14.96 -22.91 5.08
C ARG A 83 -16.31 -22.67 4.44
N ILE A 84 -16.52 -23.20 3.24
CA ILE A 84 -17.73 -22.94 2.44
C ILE A 84 -18.14 -24.25 1.78
N HIS A 85 -19.44 -24.58 1.76
CA HIS A 85 -19.94 -25.68 0.93
C HIS A 85 -19.52 -25.48 -0.52
N MET A 86 -19.26 -26.55 -1.25
CA MET A 86 -18.93 -26.45 -2.68
C MET A 86 -20.02 -25.69 -3.47
N THR A 87 -21.29 -25.93 -3.15
CA THR A 87 -22.44 -25.24 -3.77
C THR A 87 -22.53 -23.75 -3.41
N CYS A 88 -22.07 -23.37 -2.21
CA CYS A 88 -22.08 -21.98 -1.75
C CYS A 88 -20.86 -21.17 -2.23
N LEU A 89 -19.87 -21.82 -2.83
CA LEU A 89 -18.60 -21.19 -3.20
C LEU A 89 -18.81 -20.06 -4.22
N ALA A 90 -19.58 -20.30 -5.28
CA ALA A 90 -19.83 -19.31 -6.33
C ALA A 90 -20.50 -18.03 -5.77
N ILE A 91 -21.55 -18.20 -4.96
CA ILE A 91 -22.26 -17.10 -4.30
C ILE A 91 -21.31 -16.33 -3.38
N TRP A 92 -20.50 -17.05 -2.60
CA TRP A 92 -19.51 -16.42 -1.72
C TRP A 92 -18.48 -15.62 -2.51
N MET A 93 -17.97 -16.16 -3.62
CA MET A 93 -16.98 -15.49 -4.47
C MET A 93 -17.53 -14.19 -5.05
N ILE A 94 -18.75 -14.22 -5.60
CA ILE A 94 -19.42 -13.04 -6.13
C ILE A 94 -19.63 -12.02 -5.01
N GLY A 95 -20.23 -12.43 -3.88
CA GLY A 95 -20.48 -11.52 -2.76
C GLY A 95 -19.20 -10.94 -2.15
N TYR A 96 -18.12 -11.72 -2.07
CA TYR A 96 -16.80 -11.23 -1.64
C TYR A 96 -16.22 -10.23 -2.65
N TYR A 97 -16.34 -10.51 -3.95
CA TYR A 97 -15.90 -9.60 -4.99
C TYR A 97 -16.64 -8.27 -4.93
N THR A 98 -17.98 -8.31 -4.89
CA THR A 98 -18.84 -7.13 -4.86
C THR A 98 -18.54 -6.27 -3.65
N ARG A 99 -18.56 -6.83 -2.43
CA ARG A 99 -18.20 -6.10 -1.20
C ARG A 99 -16.81 -5.49 -1.26
N LYS A 100 -15.81 -6.22 -1.76
CA LYS A 100 -14.44 -5.70 -1.88
C LYS A 100 -14.34 -4.64 -2.97
N SER A 101 -15.15 -4.71 -4.01
CA SER A 101 -15.22 -3.71 -5.09
C SER A 101 -15.91 -2.44 -4.61
N GLU A 102 -17.03 -2.55 -3.91
CA GLU A 102 -17.77 -1.45 -3.28
C GLU A 102 -16.95 -0.79 -2.20
N TRP A 103 -16.37 -1.56 -1.29
CA TRP A 103 -15.44 -1.02 -0.29
C TRP A 103 -14.28 -0.28 -0.98
N ARG A 104 -13.76 -0.80 -2.08
CA ARG A 104 -12.76 -0.08 -2.88
C ARG A 104 -13.34 1.17 -3.55
N ARG A 105 -14.57 1.17 -4.03
CA ARG A 105 -15.19 2.35 -4.66
C ARG A 105 -15.43 3.46 -3.64
N GLU A 106 -15.97 3.11 -2.48
CA GLU A 106 -16.28 4.00 -1.37
C GLU A 106 -15.02 4.49 -0.65
N HIS A 107 -14.08 3.58 -0.36
CA HIS A 107 -12.89 3.88 0.45
C HIS A 107 -11.62 4.10 -0.38
N ARG A 108 -11.60 3.72 -1.67
CA ARG A 108 -10.54 4.10 -2.63
C ARG A 108 -11.09 5.06 -3.70
N LYS A 109 -11.51 6.25 -3.29
CA LYS A 109 -11.09 7.43 -4.07
C LYS A 109 -9.56 7.48 -3.98
N GLY A 110 -8.88 6.83 -4.93
CA GLY A 110 -7.44 6.50 -4.94
C GLY A 110 -6.56 7.27 -3.94
N GLY A 111 -6.34 6.70 -2.75
CA GLY A 111 -5.55 7.34 -1.71
C GLY A 111 -5.38 6.44 -0.47
N ARG A 112 -4.40 6.77 0.37
CA ARG A 112 -4.21 6.21 1.72
C ARG A 112 -5.38 6.71 2.61
N PRO A 113 -5.94 5.90 3.52
CA PRO A 113 -7.06 6.33 4.37
C PRO A 113 -6.79 7.70 4.99
N THR A 114 -7.82 8.56 5.09
CA THR A 114 -7.74 9.88 5.71
C THR A 114 -7.12 9.75 7.10
N GLY A 115 -6.11 10.58 7.41
CA GLY A 115 -5.39 10.52 8.68
C GLY A 115 -4.26 9.48 8.79
N THR A 116 -4.11 8.57 7.82
CA THR A 116 -3.12 7.46 7.95
C THR A 116 -1.84 7.66 7.16
N GLY A 117 -1.66 8.74 6.40
CA GLY A 117 -0.43 9.05 5.65
C GLY A 117 0.63 9.75 6.49
N ALA A 118 1.91 9.69 6.11
CA ALA A 118 2.98 10.54 6.70
C ALA A 118 2.71 12.06 6.55
N LEU A 119 1.60 12.43 5.91
CA LEU A 119 1.10 13.78 5.70
C LEU A 119 -0.06 14.14 6.64
N SER A 120 -0.61 13.19 7.40
CA SER A 120 -1.77 13.49 8.26
C SER A 120 -1.41 14.39 9.43
N GLN A 121 -0.18 14.29 9.92
CA GLN A 121 0.36 15.09 11.01
C GLN A 121 0.71 16.52 10.60
N LEU A 122 0.77 16.82 9.29
CA LEU A 122 1.10 18.15 8.79
C LEU A 122 -0.14 19.05 8.74
N THR A 123 0.05 20.32 9.06
CA THR A 123 -0.94 21.38 8.86
C THR A 123 -1.25 21.57 7.37
N VAL A 124 -2.32 22.31 7.06
CA VAL A 124 -2.69 22.62 5.67
C VAL A 124 -1.58 23.42 4.98
N GLU A 125 -0.96 24.35 5.70
CA GLU A 125 0.13 25.19 5.21
C GLU A 125 1.38 24.36 4.93
N GLU A 126 1.79 23.49 5.84
CA GLU A 126 2.93 22.59 5.64
C GLU A 126 2.72 21.64 4.45
N LYS A 127 1.48 21.17 4.24
CA LYS A 127 1.12 20.37 3.05
C LYS A 127 1.29 21.17 1.77
N LEU A 128 0.90 22.46 1.76
CA LEU A 128 1.08 23.34 0.62
C LEU A 128 2.57 23.62 0.36
N THR A 129 3.34 23.94 1.40
CA THR A 129 4.79 24.14 1.32
C THR A 129 5.47 22.90 0.77
N ARG A 130 5.19 21.72 1.34
CA ARG A 130 5.70 20.44 0.82
C ARG A 130 5.32 20.23 -0.64
N ARG A 131 4.08 20.52 -1.04
CA ARG A 131 3.64 20.37 -2.45
C ARG A 131 4.45 21.28 -3.38
N ARG A 132 4.74 22.52 -2.95
CA ARG A 132 5.59 23.47 -3.71
C ARG A 132 7.02 22.94 -3.82
N LEU A 133 7.61 22.48 -2.70
CA LEU A 133 8.97 21.92 -2.68
C LEU A 133 9.10 20.66 -3.54
N VAL A 134 8.14 19.73 -3.45
CA VAL A 134 8.13 18.51 -4.29
C VAL A 134 8.05 18.86 -5.78
N ARG A 135 7.23 19.85 -6.15
CA ARG A 135 7.15 20.33 -7.54
C ARG A 135 8.46 20.97 -8.00
N ARG A 136 9.03 21.85 -7.19
CA ARG A 136 10.31 22.53 -7.48
C ARG A 136 11.46 21.53 -7.62
N ARG A 137 11.52 20.54 -6.72
CA ARG A 137 12.48 19.42 -6.79
C ARG A 137 12.34 18.63 -8.09
N ALA A 138 11.10 18.29 -8.47
CA ALA A 138 10.84 17.57 -9.72
C ALA A 138 11.23 18.39 -10.96
N GLU A 139 11.01 19.71 -10.94
CA GLU A 139 11.42 20.61 -12.02
C GLU A 139 12.94 20.69 -12.15
N LEU A 140 13.67 20.87 -11.04
CA LEU A 140 15.13 20.89 -11.02
C LEU A 140 15.73 19.59 -11.54
N LEU A 141 15.18 18.44 -11.14
CA LEU A 141 15.62 17.14 -11.65
C LEU A 141 15.42 17.00 -13.16
N ARG A 142 14.31 17.52 -13.71
CA ARG A 142 14.08 17.55 -15.17
C ARG A 142 15.10 18.44 -15.88
N LYS A 143 15.42 19.61 -15.30
CA LYS A 143 16.45 20.51 -15.84
C LYS A 143 17.82 19.83 -15.84
N ILE A 144 18.24 19.24 -14.72
CA ILE A 144 19.50 18.48 -14.60
C ILE A 144 19.59 17.33 -15.62
N THR A 145 18.46 16.66 -15.88
CA THR A 145 18.44 15.54 -16.83
C THR A 145 18.65 16.03 -18.27
N LYS A 146 18.11 17.21 -18.61
CA LYS A 146 18.22 17.80 -19.95
C LYS A 146 19.51 18.58 -20.19
N GLU A 147 20.10 19.10 -19.12
CA GLU A 147 21.23 20.03 -19.21
C GLU A 147 22.54 19.30 -19.51
N GLU A 148 23.33 19.84 -20.43
CA GLU A 148 24.65 19.30 -20.79
C GLU A 148 25.78 20.21 -20.33
N ASP A 149 25.52 21.52 -20.16
CA ASP A 149 26.50 22.48 -19.69
C ASP A 149 26.89 22.20 -18.23
N LYS A 150 28.20 22.08 -18.01
CA LYS A 150 28.83 21.70 -16.75
C LYS A 150 28.62 22.75 -15.66
N GLU A 151 28.80 24.03 -15.98
CA GLU A 151 28.65 25.10 -14.98
C GLU A 151 27.20 25.23 -14.53
N LEU A 152 26.28 25.11 -15.49
CA LEU A 152 24.86 25.19 -15.22
C LEU A 152 24.37 23.96 -14.43
N LEU A 153 24.91 22.77 -14.70
CA LEU A 153 24.67 21.56 -13.90
C LEU A 153 25.07 21.74 -12.44
N LEU A 154 26.24 22.32 -12.15
CA LEU A 154 26.67 22.59 -10.78
C LEU A 154 25.74 23.59 -10.08
N LYS A 155 25.34 24.66 -10.77
CA LYS A 155 24.38 25.65 -10.25
C LYS A 155 23.03 25.00 -9.94
N LEU A 156 22.53 24.11 -10.82
CA LEU A 156 21.27 23.39 -10.61
C LEU A 156 21.37 22.38 -9.45
N ALA A 157 22.51 21.70 -9.30
CA ALA A 157 22.75 20.75 -8.22
C ALA A 157 22.78 21.43 -6.84
N ARG A 158 23.40 22.62 -6.74
CA ARG A 158 23.36 23.44 -5.52
C ARG A 158 21.93 23.83 -5.16
N LYS A 159 21.17 24.36 -6.13
CA LYS A 159 19.74 24.69 -5.95
C LYS A 159 18.90 23.48 -5.55
N LEU A 160 19.25 22.28 -6.02
CA LEU A 160 18.57 21.04 -5.63
C LEU A 160 18.84 20.69 -4.16
N LYS A 161 20.10 20.78 -3.71
CA LYS A 161 20.48 20.57 -2.31
C LYS A 161 19.77 21.56 -1.38
N ASP A 162 19.69 22.84 -1.76
CA ASP A 162 19.00 23.86 -0.98
C ASP A 162 17.51 23.50 -0.78
N VAL A 163 16.84 23.00 -1.82
CA VAL A 163 15.44 22.56 -1.75
C VAL A 163 15.27 21.30 -0.92
N GLU A 164 16.25 20.38 -0.93
CA GLU A 164 16.24 19.18 -0.10
C GLU A 164 16.46 19.48 1.38
N GLY A 165 17.23 20.52 1.72
CA GLY A 165 17.48 20.95 3.10
C GLY A 165 16.35 21.74 3.76
N GLN A 166 15.38 22.26 2.99
CA GLN A 166 14.32 23.13 3.52
C GLN A 166 13.28 22.42 4.38
N MET A 167 12.99 21.15 4.12
CA MET A 167 12.07 20.33 4.92
C MET A 167 12.44 18.87 4.79
N ASP A 168 12.35 18.12 5.89
CA ASP A 168 12.40 16.66 5.81
C ASP A 168 11.10 16.16 5.14
N ILE A 169 11.24 15.73 3.89
CA ILE A 169 10.15 15.19 3.10
C ILE A 169 10.38 13.68 3.01
N PRO A 170 9.76 12.87 3.89
CA PRO A 170 9.87 11.42 3.80
C PRO A 170 9.21 10.97 2.49
N VAL A 171 10.05 10.66 1.50
CA VAL A 171 9.66 10.02 0.25
C VAL A 171 10.18 8.60 0.32
N ALA A 172 9.27 7.62 0.43
CA ALA A 172 9.69 6.23 0.29
C ALA A 172 10.27 6.02 -1.11
N GLU A 173 11.55 5.68 -1.18
CA GLU A 173 12.31 5.55 -2.43
C GLU A 173 11.64 4.57 -3.40
N LYS A 174 11.04 3.49 -2.89
CA LYS A 174 10.25 2.50 -3.63
C LYS A 174 8.95 3.04 -4.23
N LEU A 175 8.46 4.17 -3.74
CA LEU A 175 7.27 4.88 -4.26
C LEU A 175 7.64 6.06 -5.17
N ALA A 176 8.90 6.51 -5.15
CA ALA A 176 9.45 7.44 -6.13
C ALA A 176 9.68 6.70 -7.46
N ARG A 177 8.58 6.28 -8.10
CA ARG A 177 8.62 5.62 -9.40
C ARG A 177 9.23 6.56 -10.43
N ARG A 178 10.49 6.32 -10.78
CA ARG A 178 11.16 6.94 -11.93
C ARG A 178 11.41 5.85 -12.97
N HIS A 179 11.40 6.22 -14.25
CA HIS A 179 11.79 5.31 -15.31
C HIS A 179 13.23 4.84 -15.06
N PRO A 180 13.59 3.55 -15.22
CA PRO A 180 14.93 3.05 -14.94
C PRO A 180 16.04 3.84 -15.67
N GLU A 181 15.78 4.28 -16.90
CA GLU A 181 16.71 5.09 -17.68
C GLU A 181 16.96 6.47 -17.08
N ALA A 182 15.91 7.12 -16.56
CA ALA A 182 16.03 8.41 -15.89
C ALA A 182 16.87 8.29 -14.60
N ILE A 183 16.79 7.16 -13.91
CA ILE A 183 17.66 6.88 -12.75
C ILE A 183 19.11 6.73 -13.20
N LYS A 184 19.37 6.00 -14.30
CA LYS A 184 20.72 5.81 -14.85
C LYS A 184 21.35 7.14 -15.29
N GLN A 185 20.58 7.98 -15.98
CA GLN A 185 21.01 9.31 -16.40
C GLN A 185 21.33 10.22 -15.21
N LEU A 186 20.45 10.25 -14.21
CA LEU A 186 20.69 11.03 -12.99
C LEU A 186 21.93 10.56 -12.26
N ARG A 187 22.15 9.26 -12.09
CA ARG A 187 23.38 8.72 -11.47
C ARG A 187 24.65 9.13 -12.21
N ARG A 188 24.62 9.11 -13.54
CA ARG A 188 25.74 9.57 -14.38
C ARG A 188 26.02 11.06 -14.16
N LYS A 189 24.98 11.89 -14.16
CA LYS A 189 25.11 13.34 -13.89
C LYS A 189 25.58 13.61 -12.45
N ASP A 190 25.13 12.81 -11.49
CA ASP A 190 25.57 12.90 -10.08
C ASP A 190 27.07 12.58 -9.95
N GLN A 191 27.56 11.57 -10.67
CA GLN A 191 28.98 11.22 -10.70
C GLN A 191 29.83 12.33 -11.31
N ILE A 192 29.37 12.94 -12.41
CA ILE A 192 29.98 14.12 -13.02
C ILE A 192 30.05 15.25 -11.98
N ILE A 193 28.94 15.63 -11.37
CA ILE A 193 28.87 16.68 -10.35
C ILE A 193 29.86 16.43 -9.19
N ARG A 194 29.95 15.18 -8.70
CA ARG A 194 30.87 14.82 -7.62
C ARG A 194 32.33 14.93 -8.02
N SER A 195 32.70 14.51 -9.23
CA SER A 195 34.07 14.62 -9.73
C SER A 195 34.59 16.06 -9.78
N TYR A 196 33.69 17.04 -9.93
CA TYR A 196 34.05 18.46 -9.95
C TYR A 196 33.85 19.18 -8.61
N SER A 197 33.30 18.51 -7.59
CA SER A 197 33.13 19.10 -6.25
C SER A 197 34.33 18.84 -5.34
N ILE A 198 35.28 18.03 -5.80
CA ILE A 198 36.51 17.62 -5.08
C ILE A 198 37.75 18.34 -5.66
N ALA A 199 37.60 19.01 -6.80
CA ALA A 199 38.59 19.93 -7.38
C ALA A 199 38.27 21.37 -6.96
#